data_AF-A0A0S2JCQ1-F1
#
_entry.id   AF-A0A0S2JCQ1-F1
#
_cell.length_a   1.000
_cell.length_b   1.000
_cell.length_c   1.000
_cell.angle_alpha   90.00
_cell.angle_beta   90.00
_cell.angle_gamma   90.00
#
_symmetry.space_group_name_H-M   'P 1'
#
loop_
_entity.id
_entity.type
_entity.pdbx_description
1 polymer ?
#
loop_
_entity_poly.entity_id
_entity_poly.type
_entity_poly.pdbx_seq_one_letter_code
_entity_poly.pdbx_strand_id
1 'polypeptide(L)'
;MGGLIVARELSQRDGILLGSSSALNVAGALYAAAKMGQGKTIVTFCCDLAERSYSKLYNAEFLKEKQLSTEYENLASMFERYQAEPSSAVITVR
;
A
#
# COMPACT_ATOMS: atom_id res chain seq x y z
N MET A 1 -8.18 -1.14 -0.54
CA MET A 1 -7.73 -0.02 -1.41
C MET A 1 -6.26 0.36 -1.24
N GLY A 2 -5.68 0.30 -0.03
CA GLY A 2 -4.32 0.83 0.24
C GLY A 2 -3.18 0.36 -0.69
N GLY A 3 -3.19 -0.90 -1.16
CA GLY A 3 -2.11 -1.40 -2.03
C GLY A 3 -1.97 -0.64 -3.36
N LEU A 4 -3.08 -0.23 -3.97
CA LEU A 4 -3.04 0.48 -5.26
C LEU A 4 -2.47 1.90 -5.14
N ILE A 5 -2.75 2.56 -4.01
CA ILE A 5 -2.23 3.90 -3.67
C ILE A 5 -0.72 3.84 -3.55
N VAL A 6 -0.24 2.89 -2.73
CA VAL A 6 1.18 2.68 -2.47
C VAL A 6 1.94 2.36 -3.76
N ALA A 7 1.41 1.48 -4.62
CA ALA A 7 2.05 1.14 -5.88
C ALA A 7 2.23 2.35 -6.81
N ARG A 8 1.25 3.26 -6.85
CA ARG A 8 1.31 4.46 -7.70
C ARG A 8 2.25 5.50 -7.11
N GLU A 9 2.17 5.75 -5.81
CA GLU A 9 2.99 6.75 -5.14
C GLU A 9 4.47 6.38 -5.19
N LEU A 10 4.83 5.13 -4.93
CA LEU A 10 6.21 4.63 -5.09
C LEU A 10 6.67 4.70 -6.55
N SER A 11 5.79 4.37 -7.51
CA SER A 11 6.14 4.46 -8.93
C SER A 11 6.38 5.90 -9.38
N GLN A 12 5.61 6.86 -8.87
CA GLN A 12 5.69 8.26 -9.28
C GLN A 12 6.79 9.03 -8.57
N ARG A 13 7.03 8.75 -7.28
CA ARG A 13 8.01 9.50 -6.46
C ARG A 13 9.37 8.84 -6.44
N ASP A 14 9.40 7.52 -6.29
CA ASP A 14 10.63 6.76 -6.04
C ASP A 14 11.10 5.94 -7.25
N GLY A 15 10.28 5.86 -8.31
CA GLY A 15 10.56 5.05 -9.50
C GLY A 15 10.47 3.53 -9.25
N ILE A 16 9.87 3.11 -8.13
CA ILE A 16 9.76 1.70 -7.75
C ILE A 16 8.40 1.17 -8.20
N LEU A 17 8.40 0.23 -9.15
CA LEU A 17 7.20 -0.49 -9.57
C LEU A 17 7.02 -1.77 -8.76
N LEU A 18 5.83 -1.98 -8.22
CA LEU A 18 5.51 -3.13 -7.39
C LEU A 18 4.48 -4.05 -8.06
N GLY A 19 4.63 -5.36 -7.85
CA GLY A 19 3.52 -6.29 -8.05
C GLY A 19 2.43 -6.12 -7.00
N SER A 20 1.25 -6.68 -7.26
CA SER A 20 0.05 -6.52 -6.43
C SER A 20 0.27 -6.96 -4.97
N SER A 21 0.96 -8.08 -4.77
CA SER A 21 1.26 -8.61 -3.44
C SER A 21 2.27 -7.73 -2.70
N SER A 22 3.32 -7.30 -3.39
CA SER A 22 4.35 -6.40 -2.86
C SER A 22 3.75 -5.04 -2.45
N ALA A 23 2.81 -4.53 -3.23
CA ALA A 23 2.10 -3.30 -2.90
C ALA A 23 1.22 -3.43 -1.64
N LEU A 24 0.56 -4.59 -1.46
CA LEU A 24 -0.20 -4.88 -0.24
C LEU A 24 0.72 -5.01 0.99
N ASN A 25 1.88 -5.64 0.82
CA ASN A 25 2.90 -5.77 1.84
C ASN A 25 3.41 -4.40 2.34
N VAL A 26 3.64 -3.45 1.44
CA VAL A 26 4.04 -2.09 1.81
C VAL A 26 2.88 -1.31 2.45
N ALA A 27 1.64 -1.48 1.98
CA ALA A 27 0.48 -0.90 2.65
C ALA A 27 0.33 -1.43 4.09
N GLY A 28 0.58 -2.72 4.32
CA GLY A 28 0.61 -3.33 5.65
C GLY A 28 1.77 -2.80 6.52
N ALA A 29 2.94 -2.59 5.93
CA ALA A 29 4.08 -1.97 6.62
C ALA A 29 3.76 -0.52 7.02
N LEU A 30 3.11 0.25 6.14
CA LEU A 30 2.66 1.61 6.44
C LEU A 30 1.62 1.64 7.57
N TYR A 31 0.69 0.67 7.58
CA TYR A 31 -0.26 0.48 8.67
C TYR A 31 0.45 0.18 10.00
N ALA A 32 1.40 -0.76 10.00
CA ALA A 32 2.19 -1.07 11.17
C ALA A 32 2.98 0.16 11.67
N ALA A 33 3.56 0.96 10.78
CA ALA A 33 4.25 2.20 11.14
C ALA A 33 3.32 3.20 11.82
N ALA A 34 2.10 3.37 11.28
CA ALA A 34 1.08 4.25 11.85
C ALA A 34 0.69 3.83 13.28
N LYS A 35 0.67 2.52 13.56
CA LYS A 35 0.28 1.95 14.87
C LYS A 35 1.42 1.89 15.88
N MET A 36 2.65 1.62 15.45
CA MET A 36 3.80 1.47 16.33
C MET A 36 4.44 2.80 16.74
N GLY A 37 4.20 3.86 15.97
CA GLY A 37 4.80 5.17 16.19
C GLY A 37 6.23 5.29 15.66
N GLN A 38 6.78 6.49 15.80
CA GLN A 38 8.09 6.87 15.25
C GLN A 38 9.28 6.10 15.85
N GLY A 39 10.41 6.11 15.14
CA GLY A 39 11.68 5.52 15.60
C GLY A 39 11.79 4.00 15.38
N LYS A 40 10.84 3.40 14.66
CA LYS A 40 10.86 1.99 14.26
C LYS A 40 11.24 1.84 12.79
N THR A 41 12.02 0.80 12.48
CA THR A 41 12.29 0.40 11.10
C THR A 41 11.44 -0.83 10.80
N ILE A 42 10.64 -0.76 9.74
CA ILE A 42 9.77 -1.85 9.29
C ILE A 42 10.30 -2.37 7.97
N VAL A 43 10.54 -3.67 7.91
CA VAL A 43 10.99 -4.37 6.70
C VAL A 43 9.83 -5.20 6.18
N THR A 44 9.64 -5.17 4.87
CA THR A 44 8.62 -5.97 4.18
C THR A 44 9.18 -6.53 2.87
N PHE A 45 8.47 -7.46 2.25
CA PHE A 45 8.97 -8.20 1.09
C PHE A 45 8.48 -7.60 -0.23
N CYS A 46 9.40 -7.44 -1.18
CA CYS A 46 9.11 -7.31 -2.60
C CYS A 46 9.14 -8.71 -3.23
N CYS A 47 7.96 -9.28 -3.45
CA CYS A 47 7.80 -10.70 -3.77
C CYS A 47 7.92 -11.00 -5.27
N ASP A 48 7.73 -10.00 -6.13
CA ASP A 48 7.64 -10.17 -7.58
C ASP A 48 7.91 -8.88 -8.35
N LEU A 49 8.26 -9.05 -9.63
CA LEU A 49 8.35 -7.94 -10.58
C LEU A 49 6.96 -7.44 -10.97
N ALA A 50 6.84 -6.12 -11.12
CA ALA A 50 5.59 -5.44 -11.47
C ALA A 50 4.94 -5.94 -12.77
N GLU A 51 5.74 -6.43 -13.72
CA GLU A 51 5.29 -7.00 -14.99
C GLU A 51 4.23 -8.09 -14.80
N ARG A 52 4.34 -8.91 -13.75
CA ARG A 52 3.36 -9.97 -13.43
C ARG A 52 1.98 -9.42 -13.05
N SER A 53 1.92 -8.16 -12.62
CA SER A 53 0.69 -7.46 -12.26
C SER A 53 0.26 -6.42 -13.29
N TYR A 54 0.95 -6.31 -14.43
CA TYR A 54 0.69 -5.27 -15.43
C TYR A 54 -0.75 -5.29 -15.94
N SER A 55 -1.26 -6.48 -16.26
CA SER A 55 -2.65 -6.67 -16.74
C SER A 55 -3.73 -6.32 -15.71
N LYS A 56 -3.35 -6.01 -14.46
CA LYS A 56 -4.23 -5.66 -13.36
C LYS A 56 -3.90 -4.26 -12.81
N LEU A 57 -2.87 -4.18 -11.97
CA LEU A 57 -2.54 -3.00 -11.16
C LEU A 57 -2.24 -1.75 -12.01
N TYR A 58 -1.75 -1.99 -13.23
CA TYR A 58 -1.35 -0.95 -14.19
C TYR A 58 -2.26 -0.90 -15.43
N ASN A 59 -3.40 -1.61 -15.40
CA ASN A 59 -4.36 -1.63 -16.49
C ASN A 59 -5.60 -0.80 -16.13
N ALA A 60 -5.79 0.34 -16.79
CA ALA A 60 -6.90 1.26 -16.53
C ALA A 60 -8.28 0.62 -16.80
N GLU A 61 -8.40 -0.25 -17.81
CA GLU A 61 -9.66 -0.96 -18.10
C GLU A 61 -9.99 -1.93 -16.97
N PHE A 62 -9.02 -2.73 -16.55
CA PHE A 62 -9.19 -3.66 -15.42
C PHE A 62 -9.59 -2.92 -14.14
N LEU A 63 -8.94 -1.79 -13.83
CA LEU A 63 -9.27 -0.98 -12.66
C LEU A 63 -10.71 -0.44 -12.75
N LYS A 64 -11.11 0.06 -13.92
CA LYS A 64 -12.48 0.54 -14.17
C LYS A 64 -13.52 -0.58 -14.02
N GLU A 65 -13.26 -1.76 -14.58
CA GLU A 65 -14.11 -2.94 -14.43
C GLU A 65 -14.27 -3.36 -12.96
N LYS A 66 -13.21 -3.23 -12.16
CA LYS A 66 -13.22 -3.50 -10.72
C LYS A 66 -13.72 -2.33 -9.88
N GLN A 67 -14.18 -1.24 -10.51
CA GLN A 67 -14.66 -0.03 -9.84
C GLN A 67 -13.61 0.55 -8.88
N LEU A 68 -12.33 0.37 -9.23
CA LEU A 68 -11.19 0.93 -8.52
C LEU A 68 -10.89 2.29 -9.17
N SER A 69 -11.30 3.36 -8.50
CA SER A 69 -10.98 4.75 -8.90
C SER A 69 -9.48 4.92 -9.06
N THR A 70 -9.02 5.79 -9.97
CA THR A 70 -7.62 6.25 -10.07
C THR A 70 -7.36 7.56 -9.32
N GLU A 71 -8.41 8.21 -8.82
CA GLU A 71 -8.33 9.33 -7.90
C GLU A 71 -8.35 8.76 -6.49
N TYR A 72 -7.20 8.75 -5.83
CA TYR A 72 -7.02 8.18 -4.50
C TYR A 72 -6.77 9.27 -3.47
N GLU A 73 -7.03 8.94 -2.21
CA GLU A 73 -6.34 9.58 -1.09
C GLU A 73 -4.81 9.50 -1.33
N ASN A 74 -4.07 10.55 -0.98
CA ASN A 74 -2.61 10.51 -1.01
C ASN A 74 -2.05 9.72 0.19
N LEU A 75 -0.75 9.40 0.17
CA LEU A 75 -0.10 8.66 1.28
C LEU A 75 -0.28 9.32 2.65
N ALA A 76 -0.30 10.65 2.73
CA ALA A 76 -0.45 11.36 4.01
C ALA A 76 -1.86 11.15 4.59
N SER A 77 -2.90 11.36 3.79
CA SER A 77 -4.29 11.11 4.21
C SER A 77 -4.54 9.64 4.54
N MET A 78 -3.94 8.71 3.78
CA MET A 78 -3.96 7.28 4.07
C MET A 78 -3.31 6.97 5.42
N PHE A 79 -2.18 7.62 5.72
CA PHE A 79 -1.46 7.44 6.98
C PHE A 79 -2.23 8.02 8.18
N GLU A 80 -2.81 9.21 8.05
CA GLU A 80 -3.68 9.81 9.07
C GLU A 80 -4.89 8.93 9.39
N ARG A 81 -5.53 8.37 8.35
CA ARG A 81 -6.62 7.41 8.52
C ARG A 81 -6.16 6.16 9.27
N TYR A 82 -5.00 5.61 8.92
CA TYR A 82 -4.41 4.49 9.64
C TYR A 82 -4.06 4.84 11.09
N GLN A 83 -3.63 6.05 11.40
CA GLN A 83 -3.40 6.47 12.78
C GLN A 83 -4.72 6.55 13.57
N ALA A 84 -5.77 7.10 12.96
CA ALA A 84 -7.08 7.28 13.58
C ALA A 84 -7.86 5.96 13.83
N GLU A 85 -7.55 4.89 13.10
CA GLU A 85 -8.21 3.59 13.31
C GLU A 85 -8.00 3.07 14.75
N PRO A 86 -8.95 2.35 15.37
CA PRO A 86 -8.72 1.73 16.67
C PRO A 86 -7.62 0.66 16.60
N SER A 87 -6.80 0.53 17.64
CA SER A 87 -5.78 -0.53 17.73
C SER A 87 -6.34 -1.92 18.02
N SER A 88 -7.67 -2.10 18.02
CA SER A 88 -8.32 -3.39 18.26
C SER A 88 -7.99 -4.44 17.19
N ALA A 89 -7.57 -4.00 15.99
CA ALA A 89 -7.09 -4.88 14.92
C ALA A 89 -5.60 -5.26 15.06
N VAL A 90 -4.87 -4.68 16.02
CA VAL A 90 -3.44 -4.95 16.23
C VAL A 90 -3.26 -5.95 17.36
N ILE A 91 -2.70 -7.10 17.05
CA ILE A 91 -2.35 -8.14 18.03
C ILE A 91 -0.87 -8.02 18.36
N THR A 92 -0.55 -7.80 19.63
CA THR A 92 0.84 -7.85 20.11
C THR A 92 1.16 -9.28 20.53
N VAL A 93 2.02 -9.95 19.75
CA VAL A 93 2.56 -11.27 20.10
C VAL A 93 3.85 -11.04 20.91
N ARG A 94 3.95 -11.68 22.08
CA ARG A 94 5.13 -11.65 22.95
C ARG A 94 5.91 -12.95 22.83
#